data_AF-X5ME68-F1
#
_entry.id   AF-X5ME68-F1
#
_cell.length_a   1.000
_cell.length_b   1.000
_cell.length_c   1.000
_cell.angle_alpha   90.00
_cell.angle_beta   90.00
_cell.angle_gamma   90.00
#
_symmetry.space_group_name_H-M   'P 1'
#
loop_
_entity.id
_entity.type
_entity.pdbx_description
1 polymer ?
#
loop_
_entity_poly.entity_id
_entity_poly.type
_entity_poly.pdbx_seq_one_letter_code
_entity_poly.pdbx_strand_id
1 'polypeptide(L)'
;MRVVEAAVGETPGTVRFTTGLDTVNHVVDVDGKAGSSTDIMVVRLDDELGDQVPRVMKLDVEGYELPVLRGGAQLLVDTRLEAIVVELNGSGQRYGFHDSDTVALLEGAGFERCVYDPFSRELSPRRVDHRNDNVLFIRAGSDVGARMKSAAPFTVLGRTI
;
A
#
# COMPACT_ATOMS: atom_id res chain seq x y z
N MET A 1 -17.23 -7.17 7.17
CA MET A 1 -15.75 -7.20 7.26
C MET A 1 -15.31 -8.62 6.94
N ARG A 2 -14.35 -8.78 6.04
CA ARG A 2 -13.73 -10.08 5.70
C ARG A 2 -12.25 -9.99 6.07
N VAL A 3 -11.72 -11.06 6.65
CA VAL A 3 -10.30 -11.21 6.95
C VAL A 3 -9.80 -12.43 6.19
N VAL A 4 -8.63 -12.31 5.57
CA VAL A 4 -7.95 -13.39 4.86
C VAL A 4 -6.56 -13.52 5.49
N GLU A 5 -6.28 -14.68 6.08
CA GLU A 5 -4.99 -14.97 6.70
C GLU A 5 -4.04 -15.54 5.62
N ALA A 6 -3.44 -14.63 4.86
CA ALA A 6 -2.50 -14.97 3.79
C ALA A 6 -1.46 -13.87 3.64
N ALA A 7 -0.28 -14.24 3.13
CA ALA A 7 0.63 -13.29 2.53
C ALA A 7 0.10 -12.89 1.15
N VAL A 8 0.46 -11.71 0.68
CA VAL A 8 0.07 -11.22 -0.63
C VAL A 8 1.33 -11.02 -1.47
N GLY A 9 1.29 -11.37 -2.76
CA GLY A 9 2.46 -11.27 -3.62
C GLY A 9 2.17 -11.50 -5.10
N GLU A 10 3.22 -11.48 -5.91
CA GLU A 10 3.14 -11.56 -7.38
C GLU A 10 2.76 -12.96 -7.86
N THR A 11 3.29 -14.00 -7.21
CA THR A 11 3.09 -15.41 -7.60
C THR A 11 2.47 -16.19 -6.44
N PRO A 12 1.37 -16.94 -6.66
CA PRO A 12 0.83 -17.82 -5.64
C PRO A 12 1.83 -18.89 -5.21
N GLY A 13 1.79 -19.27 -3.95
CA GLY A 13 2.72 -20.26 -3.41
C GLY A 13 2.79 -20.23 -1.90
N THR A 14 3.97 -20.51 -1.36
CA THR A 14 4.23 -20.48 0.08
C THR A 14 5.50 -19.70 0.34
N VAL A 15 5.47 -18.84 1.35
CA VAL A 15 6.64 -18.12 1.84
C VAL A 15 6.83 -18.41 3.32
N ARG A 16 8.08 -18.33 3.76
CA ARG A 16 8.40 -18.29 5.19
C ARG A 16 8.21 -16.85 5.67
N PHE A 17 7.46 -16.68 6.75
CA PHE A 17 7.15 -15.39 7.36
C PHE A 17 7.67 -15.36 8.80
N THR A 18 8.35 -14.30 9.19
CA THR A 18 8.91 -14.19 10.55
C THR A 18 7.81 -14.13 11.59
N THR A 19 8.11 -14.58 12.81
CA THR A 19 7.19 -14.51 13.95
C THR A 19 7.89 -13.92 15.17
N GLY A 20 7.11 -13.25 16.03
CA GLY A 20 7.61 -12.70 17.29
C GLY A 20 8.34 -11.35 17.16
N LEU A 21 8.27 -10.67 16.02
CA LEU A 21 8.81 -9.33 15.81
C LEU A 21 7.76 -8.21 15.97
N ASP A 22 6.68 -8.49 16.72
CA ASP A 22 5.58 -7.55 16.95
C ASP A 22 4.99 -7.01 15.63
N THR A 23 5.04 -5.70 15.38
CA THR A 23 4.42 -5.08 14.19
C THR A 23 5.24 -5.26 12.92
N VAL A 24 6.51 -5.72 13.00
CA VAL A 24 7.44 -5.74 11.86
C VAL A 24 7.77 -7.15 11.33
N ASN A 25 6.83 -8.09 11.51
CA ASN A 25 6.97 -9.41 10.89
C ASN A 25 6.89 -9.30 9.36
N HIS A 26 7.72 -10.06 8.66
CA HIS A 26 7.98 -9.89 7.24
C HIS A 26 8.33 -11.23 6.59
N VAL A 27 8.26 -11.26 5.25
CA VAL A 27 8.71 -12.41 4.45
C VAL A 27 10.21 -12.60 4.66
N VAL A 28 10.64 -13.83 4.93
CA VAL A 28 12.06 -14.17 5.10
C VAL A 28 12.76 -14.04 3.73
N ASP A 29 13.88 -13.32 3.69
CA ASP A 29 14.66 -13.18 2.46
C ASP A 29 15.42 -14.47 2.09
N VAL A 30 15.96 -14.50 0.86
CA VAL A 30 16.56 -15.71 0.28
C VAL A 30 17.85 -16.13 1.00
N ASP A 31 18.58 -15.17 1.59
CA ASP A 31 19.88 -15.36 2.24
C ASP A 31 19.77 -15.46 3.78
N GLY A 32 18.58 -15.29 4.32
CA GLY A 32 18.33 -15.02 5.73
C GLY A 32 18.21 -16.26 6.60
N LYS A 33 18.97 -16.26 7.70
CA LYS A 33 18.58 -17.03 8.89
C LYS A 33 17.42 -16.30 9.57
N ALA A 34 16.20 -16.71 9.28
CA ALA A 34 15.09 -16.31 10.14
C ALA A 34 15.32 -16.89 11.55
N GLY A 35 14.98 -16.12 12.57
CA GLY A 35 14.71 -16.68 13.90
C GLY A 35 13.44 -17.53 13.86
N SER A 36 12.50 -17.28 14.75
CA SER A 36 11.17 -17.90 14.67
C SER A 36 10.47 -17.50 13.37
N SER A 37 9.91 -18.48 12.64
CA SER A 37 9.16 -18.25 11.40
C SER A 37 8.10 -19.33 11.20
N THR A 38 7.14 -19.06 10.33
CA THR A 38 6.07 -19.99 9.92
C THR A 38 5.83 -19.91 8.42
N ASP A 39 5.30 -20.98 7.82
CA ASP A 39 4.96 -21.01 6.40
C ASP A 39 3.55 -20.46 6.21
N ILE A 40 3.41 -19.48 5.31
CA ILE A 40 2.13 -18.85 4.97
C ILE A 40 1.89 -18.92 3.47
N MET A 41 0.64 -19.16 3.08
CA MET A 41 0.21 -19.13 1.68
C MET A 41 0.29 -17.71 1.13
N VAL A 42 0.84 -17.58 -0.07
CA VAL A 42 0.82 -16.35 -0.86
C VAL A 42 -0.36 -16.39 -1.82
N VAL A 43 -1.17 -15.34 -1.82
CA VAL A 43 -2.22 -15.09 -2.80
C VAL A 43 -1.91 -13.83 -3.60
N ARG A 44 -2.48 -13.72 -4.79
CA ARG A 44 -2.47 -12.46 -5.56
C ARG A 44 -3.67 -11.61 -5.17
N LEU A 45 -3.50 -10.28 -5.18
CA LEU A 45 -4.62 -9.35 -4.95
C LEU A 45 -5.74 -9.56 -5.98
N ASP A 46 -5.38 -9.70 -7.26
CA ASP A 46 -6.37 -9.89 -8.34
C ASP A 46 -7.20 -11.16 -8.10
N ASP A 47 -6.57 -12.25 -7.67
CA ASP A 47 -7.24 -13.54 -7.44
C ASP A 47 -8.14 -13.48 -6.19
N GLU A 48 -7.69 -12.82 -5.12
CA GLU A 48 -8.42 -12.76 -3.84
C GLU A 48 -9.61 -11.79 -3.86
N LEU A 49 -9.54 -10.74 -4.67
CA LEU A 49 -10.60 -9.73 -4.79
C LEU A 49 -11.60 -10.06 -5.91
N GLY A 50 -11.15 -10.68 -7.00
CA GLY A 50 -11.96 -10.89 -8.20
C GLY A 50 -12.51 -9.56 -8.73
N ASP A 51 -13.83 -9.46 -8.91
CA ASP A 51 -14.48 -8.24 -9.43
C ASP A 51 -14.64 -7.11 -8.39
N GLN A 52 -14.29 -7.37 -7.13
CA GLN A 52 -14.41 -6.39 -6.05
C GLN A 52 -13.26 -5.39 -6.13
N VAL A 53 -13.58 -4.12 -6.34
CA VAL A 53 -12.58 -3.05 -6.37
C VAL A 53 -12.81 -2.08 -5.23
N PRO A 54 -11.91 -2.04 -4.22
CA PRO A 54 -11.98 -1.04 -3.18
C PRO A 54 -11.66 0.33 -3.78
N ARG A 55 -12.27 1.36 -3.20
CA ARG A 55 -11.97 2.74 -3.61
C ARG A 55 -10.65 3.26 -3.05
N VAL A 56 -10.23 2.71 -1.90
CA VAL A 56 -8.99 3.09 -1.21
C VAL A 56 -8.28 1.83 -0.75
N MET A 57 -6.95 1.79 -0.91
CA MET A 57 -6.08 0.74 -0.40
C MET A 57 -5.03 1.33 0.55
N LYS A 58 -4.73 0.64 1.65
CA LYS A 58 -3.52 0.85 2.45
C LYS A 58 -2.62 -0.37 2.26
N LEU A 59 -1.35 -0.12 1.98
CA LEU A 59 -0.32 -1.12 1.81
C LEU A 59 0.81 -0.84 2.81
N ASP A 60 1.10 -1.85 3.61
CA ASP A 60 2.05 -1.81 4.71
C ASP A 60 2.49 -3.27 4.96
N VAL A 61 3.54 -3.70 4.27
CA VAL A 61 3.92 -5.13 4.18
C VAL A 61 5.41 -5.34 4.40
N GLU A 62 6.02 -4.42 5.16
CA GLU A 62 7.39 -4.53 5.68
C GLU A 62 8.44 -4.81 4.59
N GLY A 63 8.30 -4.11 3.45
CA GLY A 63 9.22 -4.18 2.31
C GLY A 63 8.73 -5.02 1.12
N TYR A 64 7.59 -5.70 1.25
CA TYR A 64 7.05 -6.55 0.17
C TYR A 64 6.06 -5.82 -0.76
N GLU A 65 6.11 -4.48 -0.79
CA GLU A 65 5.10 -3.65 -1.47
C GLU A 65 5.07 -3.90 -2.98
N LEU A 66 6.23 -3.96 -3.63
CA LEU A 66 6.32 -4.14 -5.08
C LEU A 66 5.74 -5.48 -5.55
N PRO A 67 6.10 -6.65 -4.94
CA PRO A 67 5.44 -7.92 -5.26
C PRO A 67 3.92 -7.90 -5.05
N VAL A 68 3.43 -7.29 -3.96
CA VAL A 68 1.98 -7.18 -3.70
C VAL A 68 1.29 -6.43 -4.84
N LEU A 69 1.84 -5.28 -5.23
CA LEU A 69 1.29 -4.46 -6.31
C LEU A 69 1.31 -5.18 -7.66
N ARG A 70 2.36 -5.94 -7.97
CA ARG A 70 2.41 -6.78 -9.18
C ARG A 70 1.37 -7.89 -9.18
N GLY A 71 1.08 -8.46 -8.01
CA GLY A 71 -0.03 -9.41 -7.82
C GLY A 71 -1.43 -8.80 -8.02
N GLY A 72 -1.54 -7.46 -8.01
CA GLY A 72 -2.78 -6.69 -8.19
C GLY A 72 -2.80 -5.87 -9.48
N ALA A 73 -2.11 -6.29 -10.54
CA ALA A 73 -1.97 -5.50 -11.75
C ALA A 73 -3.31 -5.12 -12.40
N GLN A 74 -4.32 -6.00 -12.36
CA GLN A 74 -5.65 -5.69 -12.89
C GLN A 74 -6.37 -4.66 -12.00
N LEU A 75 -6.28 -4.84 -10.69
CA LEU A 75 -6.81 -3.89 -9.73
C LEU A 75 -6.18 -2.48 -9.88
N LEU A 76 -4.88 -2.38 -10.15
CA LEU A 76 -4.18 -1.10 -10.30
C LEU A 76 -4.64 -0.30 -11.52
N VAL A 77 -5.11 -0.94 -12.59
CA VAL A 77 -5.64 -0.24 -13.77
C VAL A 77 -7.14 0.03 -13.69
N ASP A 78 -7.85 -0.53 -12.69
CA ASP A 78 -9.27 -0.28 -12.49
C ASP A 78 -9.50 1.12 -11.90
N THR A 79 -10.30 1.94 -12.60
CA THR A 79 -10.55 3.34 -12.25
C THR A 79 -11.35 3.51 -10.96
N ARG A 80 -12.03 2.46 -10.47
CA ARG A 80 -12.72 2.47 -9.18
C ARG A 80 -11.77 2.50 -8.00
N LEU A 81 -10.52 2.04 -8.14
CA LEU A 81 -9.47 2.23 -7.14
C LEU A 81 -8.91 3.64 -7.28
N GLU A 82 -9.29 4.55 -6.38
CA GLU A 82 -9.00 5.98 -6.53
C GLU A 82 -7.84 6.47 -5.67
N ALA A 83 -7.50 5.75 -4.59
CA ALA A 83 -6.40 6.14 -3.71
C ALA A 83 -5.65 4.94 -3.14
N ILE A 84 -4.33 5.08 -2.98
CA ILE A 84 -3.47 4.09 -2.35
C ILE A 84 -2.56 4.83 -1.36
N VAL A 85 -2.46 4.34 -0.13
CA VAL A 85 -1.42 4.77 0.82
C VAL A 85 -0.43 3.63 0.93
N VAL A 86 0.85 3.89 0.63
CA VAL A 86 1.91 2.88 0.70
C VAL A 86 2.97 3.34 1.70
N GLU A 87 3.41 2.46 2.58
CA GLU A 87 4.61 2.71 3.39
C GLU A 87 5.86 2.44 2.55
N LEU A 88 6.70 3.46 2.36
CA LEU A 88 7.96 3.42 1.62
C LEU A 88 9.07 3.90 2.55
N ASN A 89 9.73 2.95 3.22
CA ASN A 89 10.79 3.18 4.20
C ASN A 89 12.13 2.51 3.80
N GLY A 90 12.26 2.07 2.55
CA GLY A 90 13.44 1.37 2.04
C GLY A 90 13.56 -0.12 2.42
N SER A 91 12.62 -0.69 3.17
CA SER A 91 12.66 -2.10 3.59
C SER A 91 12.65 -3.09 2.42
N GLY A 92 12.17 -2.67 1.24
CA GLY A 92 12.19 -3.48 0.02
C GLY A 92 13.59 -3.85 -0.47
N GLN A 93 14.64 -3.14 -0.05
CA GLN A 93 16.03 -3.44 -0.43
C GLN A 93 16.45 -4.86 -0.03
N ARG A 94 15.87 -5.38 1.06
CA ARG A 94 16.01 -6.77 1.50
C ARG A 94 15.70 -7.79 0.40
N TYR A 95 14.74 -7.47 -0.47
CA TYR A 95 14.28 -8.35 -1.53
C TYR A 95 14.79 -7.92 -2.91
N GLY A 96 15.72 -6.97 -2.97
CA GLY A 96 16.29 -6.45 -4.21
C GLY A 96 15.43 -5.40 -4.91
N PHE A 97 14.51 -4.74 -4.20
CA PHE A 97 13.66 -3.67 -4.73
C PHE A 97 13.98 -2.32 -4.12
N HIS A 98 13.79 -1.25 -4.88
CA HIS A 98 13.85 0.12 -4.39
C HIS A 98 12.45 0.72 -4.32
N ASP A 99 12.22 1.63 -3.37
CA ASP A 99 10.95 2.37 -3.27
C ASP A 99 10.60 3.10 -4.58
N SER A 100 11.61 3.49 -5.36
CA SER A 100 11.44 4.07 -6.70
C SER A 100 10.74 3.14 -7.68
N ASP A 101 10.91 1.83 -7.54
CA ASP A 101 10.25 0.84 -8.39
C ASP A 101 8.75 0.79 -8.11
N THR A 102 8.37 0.85 -6.83
CA THR A 102 6.98 0.96 -6.38
C THR A 102 6.35 2.26 -6.88
N VAL A 103 7.06 3.38 -6.72
CA VAL A 103 6.62 4.69 -7.24
C VAL A 103 6.39 4.62 -8.75
N ALA A 104 7.36 4.10 -9.51
CA ALA A 104 7.26 4.02 -10.96
C ALA A 104 6.10 3.13 -11.43
N LEU A 105 5.84 2.01 -10.73
CA LEU A 105 4.71 1.13 -11.04
C LEU A 105 3.37 1.85 -10.84
N LEU A 106 3.20 2.55 -9.71
CA LEU A 106 1.96 3.28 -9.40
C LEU A 106 1.76 4.47 -10.33
N GLU A 107 2.81 5.23 -10.64
CA GLU A 107 2.75 6.32 -11.62
C GLU A 107 2.41 5.79 -13.02
N GLY A 108 3.00 4.66 -13.42
CA GLY A 108 2.67 3.97 -14.66
C GLY A 108 1.22 3.45 -14.72
N ALA A 109 0.60 3.18 -13.58
CA ALA A 109 -0.82 2.80 -13.45
C ALA A 109 -1.78 4.00 -13.37
N GLY A 110 -1.28 5.23 -13.53
CA GLY A 110 -2.09 6.45 -13.56
C GLY A 110 -2.37 7.08 -12.19
N PHE A 111 -1.50 6.85 -11.21
CA PHE A 111 -1.56 7.53 -9.92
C PHE A 111 -0.54 8.67 -9.80
N GLU A 112 -0.87 9.67 -9.01
CA GLU A 112 -0.01 10.81 -8.69
C GLU A 112 0.26 10.85 -7.19
N ARG A 113 1.51 11.16 -6.81
CA ARG A 113 1.88 11.33 -5.40
C ARG A 113 1.30 12.63 -4.84
N CYS A 114 0.59 12.53 -3.73
CA CYS A 114 -0.05 13.66 -3.07
C CYS A 114 0.31 13.76 -1.59
N VAL A 115 0.09 14.95 -1.04
CA VAL A 115 0.02 15.23 0.39
C VAL A 115 -1.39 15.69 0.68
N TYR A 116 -1.95 15.19 1.77
CA TYR A 116 -3.24 15.60 2.28
C TYR A 116 -3.06 16.45 3.53
N ASP A 117 -3.60 17.67 3.53
CA ASP A 117 -3.75 18.47 4.73
C ASP A 117 -5.17 18.25 5.29
N PRO A 118 -5.32 17.59 6.46
CA PRO A 118 -6.63 17.30 7.03
C PRO A 118 -7.38 18.54 7.53
N PHE A 119 -6.69 19.65 7.84
CA PHE A 119 -7.35 20.85 8.38
C PHE A 119 -7.95 21.71 7.27
N SER A 120 -7.22 21.87 6.16
CA SER A 120 -7.74 22.56 4.97
C SER A 120 -8.51 21.63 4.04
N ARG A 121 -8.35 20.31 4.21
CA ARG A 121 -8.93 19.23 3.38
C ARG A 121 -8.49 19.32 1.93
N GLU A 122 -7.24 19.74 1.73
CA GLU A 122 -6.67 19.93 0.41
C GLU A 122 -5.64 18.84 0.09
N LEU A 123 -5.69 18.39 -1.17
CA LEU A 123 -4.64 17.58 -1.77
C LEU A 123 -3.69 18.51 -2.50
N SER A 124 -2.39 18.29 -2.31
CA SER A 124 -1.34 18.98 -3.05
C SER A 124 -0.34 17.97 -3.59
N PRO A 125 0.32 18.23 -4.74
CA PRO A 125 1.35 17.35 -5.24
C PRO A 125 2.48 17.17 -4.22
N ARG A 126 2.90 15.92 -3.97
CA ARG A 126 4.02 15.64 -3.08
C ARG A 126 5.33 16.05 -3.75
N ARG A 127 5.99 17.08 -3.22
CA ARG A 127 7.37 17.44 -3.63
C ARG A 127 8.38 16.58 -2.86
N VAL A 128 9.61 16.48 -3.34
CA VAL A 128 10.62 15.46 -2.95
C VAL A 128 11.01 15.48 -1.45
N ASP A 129 10.50 16.42 -0.64
CA ASP A 129 10.97 16.70 0.73
C ASP A 129 10.08 16.19 1.88
N HIS A 130 9.05 15.39 1.61
CA HIS A 130 8.20 14.87 2.69
C HIS A 130 8.82 13.65 3.36
N ARG A 131 9.23 13.81 4.63
CA ARG A 131 9.86 12.79 5.51
C ARG A 131 8.90 11.71 6.07
N ASN A 132 7.71 11.54 5.49
CA ASN A 132 6.76 10.53 5.97
C ASN A 132 6.82 9.30 5.07
N ASP A 133 7.09 8.15 5.66
CA ASP A 133 7.15 6.86 4.97
C ASP A 133 5.80 6.51 4.35
N ASN A 134 4.68 6.99 4.91
CA ASN A 134 3.37 6.87 4.27
C ASN A 134 3.22 7.85 3.10
N VAL A 135 3.16 7.29 1.90
CA VAL A 135 2.97 8.01 0.64
C VAL A 135 1.57 7.80 0.13
N LEU A 136 0.83 8.91 0.00
CA LEU A 136 -0.50 8.92 -0.62
C LEU A 136 -0.37 9.05 -2.14
N PHE A 137 -1.03 8.15 -2.85
CA PHE A 137 -1.16 8.13 -4.29
C PHE A 137 -2.65 8.31 -4.64
N ILE A 138 -2.97 9.27 -5.50
CA ILE A 138 -4.33 9.55 -5.95
C ILE A 138 -4.42 9.29 -7.44
N ARG A 139 -5.46 8.61 -7.89
CA ARG A 139 -5.68 8.37 -9.32
C ARG A 139 -5.89 9.69 -10.04
N ALA A 140 -5.14 9.91 -11.12
CA ALA A 140 -5.26 11.08 -11.96
C ALA A 140 -6.69 11.21 -12.50
N GLY A 141 -7.27 12.41 -12.40
CA GLY A 141 -8.63 12.69 -12.85
C GLY A 141 -9.76 12.18 -11.94
N SER A 142 -9.47 11.58 -10.78
CA SER A 142 -10.49 11.19 -9.80
C SER A 142 -11.12 12.38 -9.08
N ASP A 143 -12.29 12.16 -8.47
CA ASP A 143 -13.04 13.19 -7.72
C ASP A 143 -12.63 13.31 -6.24
N VAL A 144 -11.56 12.60 -5.83
CA VAL A 144 -11.16 12.47 -4.41
C VAL A 144 -11.04 13.82 -3.72
N GLY A 145 -10.43 14.81 -4.38
CA GLY A 145 -10.26 16.16 -3.82
C GLY A 145 -11.59 16.86 -3.52
N ALA A 146 -12.58 16.76 -4.41
CA ALA A 146 -13.91 17.33 -4.18
C ALA A 146 -14.63 16.62 -3.02
N ARG A 147 -14.43 15.31 -2.89
CA ARG A 147 -14.99 14.51 -1.80
C ARG A 147 -14.36 14.84 -0.46
N MET A 148 -13.05 15.07 -0.38
CA MET A 148 -12.39 15.50 0.86
C MET A 148 -12.94 16.85 1.35
N LYS A 149 -13.16 17.80 0.43
CA LYS A 149 -13.72 19.12 0.76
C LYS A 149 -15.17 19.06 1.25
N SER A 150 -15.99 18.20 0.65
CA SER A 150 -17.43 18.10 0.94
C SER A 150 -17.78 17.11 2.07
N ALA A 151 -16.83 16.28 2.51
CA ALA A 151 -17.03 15.31 3.58
C ALA A 151 -17.43 16.01 4.90
N ALA A 152 -18.28 15.35 5.69
CA ALA A 152 -18.63 15.86 7.02
C ALA A 152 -17.38 15.88 7.92
N PRO A 153 -17.13 16.96 8.69
CA PRO A 153 -16.08 16.98 9.69
C PRO A 153 -16.29 15.98 10.80
N PHE A 154 -15.18 15.49 11.34
CA PHE A 154 -15.15 14.62 12.50
C PHE A 154 -14.10 15.08 13.50
N THR A 155 -14.34 14.79 14.77
CA THR A 155 -13.49 15.25 15.87
C THR A 155 -12.61 14.12 16.36
N VAL A 156 -11.30 14.34 16.36
CA VAL A 156 -10.29 13.42 16.90
C VAL A 156 -9.52 14.15 17.98
N LEU A 157 -9.51 13.60 19.21
CA LEU A 157 -8.77 14.17 20.36
C LEU A 157 -9.06 15.68 20.58
N GLY A 158 -10.31 16.10 20.42
CA GLY A 158 -10.75 17.50 20.61
C GLY A 158 -10.41 18.45 19.46
N ARG A 159 -9.88 17.95 18.33
CA ARG A 159 -9.66 18.74 17.11
C ARG A 159 -10.62 18.30 16.01
N THR A 160 -11.24 19.26 15.34
CA THR A 160 -12.10 19.01 14.18
C THR A 160 -11.27 19.03 12.91
N ILE A 161 -11.40 17.98 12.11
CA ILE A 161 -10.80 17.82 10.78
C ILE A 161 -11.89 17.51 9.75
#